data_AF-A0A453CXG5-F1
#
_entry.id   AF-A0A453CXG5-F1
#
_cell.length_a   1.000
_cell.length_b   1.000
_cell.length_c   1.000
_cell.angle_alpha   90.00
_cell.angle_beta   90.00
_cell.angle_gamma   90.00
#
_symmetry.space_group_name_H-M   'P 1'
#
loop_
_entity.id
_entity.type
_entity.pdbx_description
1 polymer ?
#
loop_
_entity_poly.entity_id
_entity_poly.type
_entity_poly.pdbx_seq_one_letter_code
_entity_poly.pdbx_strand_id
1 'polypeptide(L)' 'PKRPDPPCTICKGTGTINCRNCFGRGRINHVDLAVLPKGEWPQWCQICGGSGLDYCHRCHGTGEYREPMGFHFTVNRK' A
#
# COMPACT_ATOMS: atom_id res chain seq x y z
N PRO A 1 16.91 3.92 7.31
CA PRO A 1 16.92 2.56 6.70
C PRO A 1 17.43 2.61 5.25
N LYS A 2 18.43 1.78 4.91
CA LYS A 2 18.82 1.59 3.51
C LYS A 2 17.64 0.94 2.76
N ARG A 3 17.26 1.51 1.61
CA ARG A 3 16.22 0.88 0.77
C ARG A 3 16.83 -0.33 0.07
N PRO A 4 16.05 -1.41 -0.16
CA PRO A 4 16.56 -2.56 -0.90
C PRO A 4 16.87 -2.21 -2.35
N ASP A 5 17.86 -2.90 -2.91
CA ASP A 5 18.29 -2.77 -4.31
C ASP A 5 18.38 -4.17 -4.94
N PRO A 6 17.50 -4.53 -5.90
CA PRO A 6 16.51 -3.67 -6.53
C PRO A 6 15.28 -3.41 -5.61
N PRO A 7 14.71 -2.19 -5.62
CA PRO A 7 13.52 -1.87 -4.84
C PRO A 7 12.26 -2.49 -5.47
N CYS A 8 11.26 -2.76 -4.63
CA CYS A 8 9.95 -3.18 -5.09
C CYS A 8 9.37 -2.14 -6.07
N THR A 9 8.88 -2.58 -7.22
CA THR A 9 8.32 -1.70 -8.26
C THR A 9 7.03 -0.98 -7.84
N ILE A 10 6.30 -1.51 -6.85
CA ILE A 10 5.03 -0.95 -6.38
C ILE A 10 5.24 0.07 -5.25
N CYS A 11 5.92 -0.33 -4.16
CA CYS A 11 6.14 0.55 -3.00
C CYS A 11 7.45 1.34 -3.07
N LYS A 12 8.26 1.17 -4.12
CA LYS A 12 9.55 1.87 -4.32
C LYS A 12 10.50 1.70 -3.13
N GLY A 13 10.47 0.54 -2.47
CA GLY A 13 11.31 0.22 -1.32
C GLY A 13 10.79 0.67 0.05
N THR A 14 9.57 1.20 0.17
CA THR A 14 9.00 1.58 1.48
C THR A 14 8.40 0.40 2.25
N GLY A 15 8.03 -0.68 1.57
CA GLY A 15 7.33 -1.83 2.16
C GLY A 15 5.81 -1.61 2.35
N THR A 16 5.34 -0.38 2.34
CA THR A 16 3.93 -0.01 2.57
C THR A 16 3.33 0.74 1.38
N ILE A 17 2.02 0.64 1.23
CA ILE A 17 1.20 1.36 0.24
C ILE A 17 0.01 2.00 0.93
N ASN A 18 -0.67 2.93 0.24
CA ASN A 18 -1.94 3.45 0.75
C ASN A 18 -2.95 2.31 0.92
N CYS A 19 -3.65 2.31 2.05
CA CYS A 19 -4.70 1.36 2.32
C CYS A 19 -5.76 1.44 1.22
N ARG A 20 -6.07 0.31 0.61
CA ARG A 20 -7.03 0.21 -0.51
C ARG A 20 -8.45 0.58 -0.10
N ASN A 21 -8.80 0.44 1.18
CA ASN A 21 -10.14 0.69 1.68
C ASN A 21 -10.41 2.17 2.00
N CYS A 22 -9.41 2.89 2.51
CA CYS A 22 -9.55 4.31 2.87
C CYS A 22 -8.69 5.24 2.00
N PHE A 23 -8.06 4.71 0.94
CA PHE A 23 -7.20 5.44 0.00
C PHE A 23 -6.11 6.28 0.67
N GLY A 24 -5.52 5.80 1.76
CA GLY A 24 -4.49 6.54 2.49
C GLY A 24 -4.98 7.40 3.67
N ARG A 25 -6.31 7.52 3.87
CA ARG A 25 -6.87 8.51 4.82
C ARG A 25 -7.00 8.02 6.25
N GLY A 26 -6.95 6.70 6.47
CA GLY A 26 -7.11 6.10 7.79
C GLY A 26 -8.55 6.03 8.30
N ARG A 27 -9.50 6.75 7.68
CA ARG A 27 -10.91 6.79 8.10
C ARG A 27 -11.87 6.60 6.92
N ILE A 28 -13.12 6.25 7.21
CA ILE A 28 -14.18 6.01 6.22
C ILE A 28 -15.24 7.11 6.17
N ASN A 29 -15.34 7.95 7.20
CA ASN A 29 -16.23 9.11 7.21
C ASN A 29 -15.49 10.38 6.78
N HIS A 30 -16.22 11.31 6.13
CA HIS A 30 -15.71 12.60 5.68
C HIS A 30 -14.37 12.47 4.96
N VAL A 31 -14.27 11.50 4.05
CA VAL A 31 -12.99 11.17 3.40
C VAL A 31 -12.44 12.38 2.65
N ASP A 32 -13.28 13.21 2.05
CA ASP A 32 -12.81 14.34 1.23
C ASP A 32 -12.36 15.56 2.04
N LEU A 33 -12.60 15.57 3.36
CA LEU A 33 -12.14 16.64 4.23
C LEU A 33 -10.77 16.30 4.83
N ALA A 34 -9.83 17.24 4.84
CA ALA A 34 -8.55 17.03 5.53
C ALA A 34 -8.75 16.96 7.06
N VAL A 35 -9.69 17.74 7.59
CA VAL A 35 -10.00 17.84 9.02
C VAL A 35 -11.47 17.47 9.23
N LEU A 36 -11.78 16.77 10.32
CA LEU A 36 -13.17 16.46 10.64
C LEU A 36 -13.96 17.70 11.04
N PRO A 37 -15.27 17.73 10.76
CA PRO A 37 -16.16 18.71 11.34
C PRO A 37 -16.11 18.68 12.87
N LYS A 38 -16.33 19.84 13.50
CA LYS A 38 -16.34 19.94 14.95
C LYS A 38 -17.46 19.07 15.53
N GLY A 39 -17.12 18.22 16.51
CA GLY A 39 -18.08 17.35 17.19
C GLY A 39 -18.23 15.96 16.57
N GLU A 40 -17.56 15.71 15.44
CA GLU A 40 -17.56 14.40 14.82
C GLU A 40 -16.31 13.58 15.18
N TRP A 41 -16.52 12.28 15.38
CA TRP A 41 -15.45 11.32 15.63
C TRP A 41 -15.05 10.60 14.35
N PRO A 42 -13.75 10.30 14.15
CA PRO A 42 -13.31 9.50 13.00
C PRO A 42 -13.86 8.09 13.11
N GLN A 43 -14.54 7.64 12.06
CA GLN A 43 -14.81 6.23 11.85
C GLN A 43 -13.55 5.62 11.24
N TRP A 44 -12.72 5.03 12.10
CA TRP A 44 -11.45 4.45 11.68
C TRP A 44 -11.67 3.32 10.69
N CYS A 45 -10.83 3.29 9.65
CA CYS A 45 -10.79 2.20 8.71
C CYS A 45 -10.27 0.96 9.45
N GLN A 46 -11.15 -0.04 9.58
CA GLN A 46 -10.84 -1.29 10.29
C GLN A 46 -9.74 -2.10 9.60
N ILE A 47 -9.58 -1.94 8.27
CA ILE A 47 -8.56 -2.66 7.49
C ILE A 47 -7.14 -2.21 7.84
N CYS A 48 -6.91 -0.91 7.99
CA CYS A 48 -5.59 -0.37 8.32
C CYS A 48 -5.45 0.10 9.77
N GLY A 49 -6.49 -0.11 10.60
CA GLY A 49 -6.52 0.33 11.99
C GLY A 49 -6.34 1.84 12.18
N GLY A 50 -6.73 2.66 11.21
CA GLY A 50 -6.54 4.11 11.29
C GLY A 50 -5.23 4.64 10.69
N SER A 51 -4.26 3.78 10.38
CA SER A 51 -2.94 4.22 9.89
C SER A 51 -2.95 4.83 8.48
N GLY A 52 -3.97 4.50 7.67
CA GLY A 52 -4.01 4.86 6.26
C GLY A 52 -3.07 4.03 5.39
N LEU A 53 -2.25 3.15 5.96
CA LEU A 53 -1.27 2.34 5.24
C LEU A 53 -1.64 0.85 5.28
N ASP A 54 -1.27 0.14 4.23
CA ASP A 54 -1.34 -1.32 4.13
C ASP A 54 0.03 -1.85 3.69
N TYR A 55 0.31 -3.11 3.98
CA TYR A 55 1.53 -3.73 3.47
C TYR A 55 1.47 -3.80 1.94
N CYS A 56 2.61 -3.55 1.30
CA CYS A 56 2.69 -3.69 -0.14
C CYS A 56 2.40 -5.14 -0.54
N HIS A 57 1.33 -5.34 -1.29
CA HIS A 57 0.90 -6.67 -1.74
C HIS A 57 1.95 -7.40 -2.59
N ARG A 58 2.90 -6.68 -3.21
CA ARG A 58 3.94 -7.29 -4.03
C ARG A 58 5.14 -7.76 -3.23
N CYS A 59 5.66 -6.94 -2.32
CA CYS A 59 6.83 -7.32 -1.51
C CYS A 59 6.47 -7.89 -0.14
N HIS A 60 5.20 -7.84 0.26
CA HIS A 60 4.71 -8.25 1.59
C HIS A 60 5.44 -7.53 2.74
N GLY A 61 5.70 -6.24 2.57
CA GLY A 61 6.37 -5.44 3.61
C GLY A 61 7.89 -5.32 3.51
N THR A 62 8.58 -6.18 2.73
CA THR A 62 10.06 -6.17 2.71
C THR A 62 10.65 -4.95 1.98
N GLY A 63 9.92 -4.37 1.03
CA GLY A 63 10.41 -3.33 0.15
C GLY A 63 11.29 -3.84 -0.99
N GLU A 64 11.58 -5.14 -1.04
CA GLU A 64 12.45 -5.76 -2.04
C GLU A 64 11.72 -6.03 -3.36
N TYR A 65 12.46 -5.96 -4.47
CA TYR A 65 11.98 -6.45 -5.74
C TYR A 65 11.71 -7.96 -5.65
N ARG A 66 10.56 -8.37 -6.19
CA ARG A 66 10.19 -9.77 -6.35
C ARG A 66 9.82 -10.01 -7.81
N GLU A 67 10.40 -11.05 -8.38
CA GLU A 67 10.07 -11.52 -9.72
C GLU A 67 8.56 -11.79 -9.81
N PRO A 68 7.94 -11.59 -10.99
CA PRO A 68 6.52 -11.89 -11.19
C PRO A 68 6.24 -13.34 -10.78
N MET A 69 5.29 -13.55 -9.88
CA MET A 69 4.85 -14.89 -9.53
C MET A 69 4.00 -15.43 -10.69
N GLY A 70 4.37 -16.57 -11.27
CA GLY A 70 3.61 -17.22 -12.35
C GLY A 70 4.48 -17.95 -13.36
N PHE A 71 3.88 -18.33 -14.49
CA PHE A 71 4.57 -19.04 -15.55
C PHE A 71 5.35 -18.07 -16.44
N HIS A 72 6.65 -18.32 -16.58
CA HIS A 72 7.48 -17.63 -17.57
C HIS A 72 7.26 -18.31 -18.92
N PHE A 73 6.39 -17.73 -19.76
CA PHE A 73 6.29 -18.16 -21.15
C PHE A 73 7.53 -17.66 -21.89
N THR A 74 8.51 -18.54 -22.10
CA THR A 74 9.65 -18.25 -22.95
C THR A 74 9.17 -18.22 -24.40
N VAL A 75 8.77 -17.03 -24.88
CA VAL A 75 8.59 -16.80 -26.31
C VAL A 75 9.96 -16.92 -26.98
N ASN A 76 10.29 -18.12 -27.44
CA ASN A 76 11.33 -18.35 -28.43
C ASN A 76 10.86 -17.68 -29.72
N ARG A 77 11.22 -16.41 -29.88
CA ARG A 77 11.12 -15.70 -31.16
C ARG A 77 12.20 -16.31 -32.07
N LYS A 78 11.81 -17.31 -32.85
CA LYS A 78 12.55 -17.69 -34.06
C LYS A 78 12.24 -16.69 -35.17
#